data_AF-A0A2A5T7E2-F1
#
_entry.id   AF-A0A2A5T7E2-F1
#
_cell.length_a   1.000
_cell.length_b   1.000
_cell.length_c   1.000
_cell.angle_alpha   90.00
_cell.angle_beta   90.00
_cell.angle_gamma   90.00
#
_symmetry.space_group_name_H-M   'P 1'
#
loop_
_entity.id
_entity.type
_entity.pdbx_description
1 polymer ?
#
loop_
_entity_poly.entity_id
_entity_poly.type
_entity_poly.pdbx_seq_one_letter_code
_entity_poly.pdbx_strand_id
1 'polypeptide(L)'
;MFVATSTNKFPELVSYTRSFKLMQGVLALLCSYLTHRQARTTGIAFVDSSKLQVYHNLRIFKHQVFKGTAKRGKRTMGWFYGFKLHLIINDQGGIISVKVTTVNVQDKILCRQCLTSFGGVYMETKVISLIY
;
A
#
# COMPACT_ATOMS: atom_id res chain seq x y z
N MET A 1 22.10 -25.01 -15.63
CA MET A 1 21.45 -25.52 -16.85
C MET A 1 20.15 -26.17 -16.38
N PHE A 2 18.96 -25.57 -16.39
CA PHE A 2 18.19 -24.89 -17.43
C PHE A 2 17.42 -23.70 -16.80
N VAL A 3 17.40 -22.54 -17.45
CA VAL A 3 16.17 -21.79 -17.77
C VAL A 3 16.54 -20.90 -18.96
N ALA A 4 16.28 -21.40 -20.17
CA ALA A 4 16.22 -20.55 -21.34
C ALA A 4 15.14 -19.49 -21.09
N THR A 5 15.52 -18.22 -21.12
CA THR A 5 14.59 -17.11 -21.13
C THR A 5 13.73 -17.24 -22.38
N SER A 6 12.46 -17.60 -22.21
CA SER A 6 11.43 -17.68 -23.27
C SER A 6 11.06 -16.31 -23.83
N THR A 7 12.04 -15.49 -24.21
CA THR A 7 11.82 -14.20 -24.87
C THR A 7 11.64 -14.36 -26.38
N ASN A 8 12.12 -15.48 -26.95
CA ASN A 8 12.07 -15.70 -28.40
C ASN A 8 10.74 -16.27 -28.92
N LYS A 9 9.84 -16.72 -28.03
CA LYS A 9 8.55 -17.32 -28.42
C LYS A 9 7.36 -16.35 -28.31
N PHE A 10 7.52 -15.23 -27.59
CA PHE A 10 6.46 -14.26 -27.36
C PHE A 10 7.04 -12.84 -27.20
N PRO A 11 7.29 -12.12 -28.31
CA PRO A 11 7.94 -10.80 -28.28
C PRO A 11 7.09 -9.70 -27.63
N GLU A 12 5.77 -9.85 -27.59
CA GLU A 12 4.83 -8.89 -26.98
C GLU A 12 4.59 -9.10 -25.47
N LEU A 13 4.98 -10.26 -24.92
CA LEU A 13 4.72 -10.57 -23.52
C LEU A 13 5.60 -9.71 -22.63
N VAL A 14 4.96 -8.94 -21.75
CA VAL A 14 5.64 -8.09 -20.78
C VAL A 14 6.57 -8.97 -19.94
N SER A 15 7.88 -8.74 -20.06
CA SER A 15 8.86 -9.48 -19.27
C SER A 15 8.54 -9.32 -17.78
N TYR A 16 8.79 -10.37 -16.99
CA TYR A 16 8.48 -10.39 -15.56
C TYR A 16 8.95 -9.10 -14.84
N THR A 17 10.17 -8.65 -15.13
CA THR A 17 10.76 -7.42 -14.60
C THR A 17 10.02 -6.14 -15.03
N ARG A 18 9.53 -6.09 -16.28
CA ARG A 18 8.77 -4.96 -16.81
C ARG A 18 7.39 -4.86 -16.13
N SER A 19 6.74 -5.99 -15.82
CA SER A 19 5.47 -6.00 -15.08
C SER A 19 5.60 -5.37 -13.68
N PHE A 20 6.71 -5.61 -12.96
CA PHE A 20 6.93 -4.96 -11.64
C PHE A 20 7.21 -3.47 -11.74
N LYS A 21 7.94 -3.03 -12.77
CA LYS A 21 8.13 -1.59 -13.03
C LYS A 21 6.80 -0.90 -13.34
N LEU A 22 5.92 -1.57 -14.08
CA LEU A 22 4.56 -1.06 -14.32
C LEU A 22 3.75 -1.01 -13.02
N MET A 23 3.81 -2.04 -12.16
CA MET A 23 3.15 -2.01 -10.84
C MET A 23 3.60 -0.83 -9.97
N GLN A 24 4.89 -0.44 -10.03
CA GLN A 24 5.36 0.79 -9.36
C GLN A 24 4.68 2.04 -9.89
N GLY A 25 4.63 2.19 -11.21
CA GLY A 25 3.97 3.33 -11.84
C GLY A 25 2.48 3.38 -11.52
N VAL A 26 1.79 2.24 -11.60
CA VAL A 26 0.36 2.12 -11.27
C VAL A 26 0.12 2.46 -9.80
N LEU A 27 0.99 2.04 -8.88
CA LEU A 27 0.85 2.38 -7.47
C LEU A 27 0.96 3.89 -7.24
N ALA A 28 1.91 4.56 -7.91
CA ALA A 28 2.06 6.00 -7.85
C ALA A 28 0.83 6.73 -8.44
N LEU A 29 0.34 6.27 -9.59
CA LEU A 29 -0.89 6.78 -10.22
C LEU A 29 -2.12 6.60 -9.33
N LEU A 30 -2.26 5.44 -8.69
CA LEU A 30 -3.34 5.17 -7.75
C LEU A 30 -3.26 6.13 -6.56
N CYS A 31 -2.08 6.34 -5.98
CA CYS A 31 -1.91 7.30 -4.89
C CYS A 31 -2.29 8.72 -5.33
N SER A 32 -1.79 9.15 -6.49
CA SER A 32 -2.11 10.47 -7.06
C SER A 32 -3.61 10.66 -7.27
N TYR A 33 -4.28 9.65 -7.84
CA TYR A 33 -5.72 9.68 -8.06
C TYR A 33 -6.52 9.75 -6.76
N LEU A 34 -6.15 8.96 -5.75
CA LEU A 34 -6.84 8.98 -4.46
C LEU A 34 -6.61 10.30 -3.69
N THR A 35 -5.41 10.87 -3.79
CA THR A 35 -5.11 12.21 -3.25
C THR A 35 -5.89 13.30 -3.99
N HIS A 36 -6.10 13.16 -5.30
CA HIS A 36 -6.89 14.11 -6.07
C HIS A 36 -8.39 14.03 -5.74
N ARG A 37 -8.93 12.85 -5.39
CA ARG A 37 -10.34 12.67 -5.02
C ARG A 37 -10.63 12.91 -3.54
N GLN A 38 -9.89 13.79 -2.89
CA GLN A 38 -10.13 14.09 -1.48
C GLN A 38 -11.48 14.78 -1.26
N ALA A 39 -12.24 14.26 -0.32
CA ALA A 39 -13.51 14.78 0.15
C ALA A 39 -13.29 15.73 1.34
N ARG A 40 -14.34 16.51 1.66
CA ARG A 40 -14.34 17.37 2.83
C ARG A 40 -14.48 16.56 4.11
N THR A 41 -13.87 17.07 5.18
CA THR A 41 -14.00 16.52 6.54
C THR A 41 -15.36 16.89 7.12
N THR A 42 -16.17 15.90 7.49
CA THR A 42 -17.50 16.10 8.11
C THR A 42 -17.48 16.08 9.65
N GLY A 43 -16.28 15.99 10.27
CA GLY A 43 -16.10 15.98 11.73
C GLY A 43 -15.91 14.58 12.34
N ILE A 44 -16.34 13.52 11.65
CA ILE A 44 -16.05 12.12 11.99
C ILE A 44 -15.12 11.54 10.94
N ALA A 45 -14.07 10.83 11.36
CA ALA A 45 -13.18 10.13 10.45
C ALA A 45 -12.85 8.72 10.92
N PHE A 46 -12.81 7.81 9.96
CA PHE A 46 -12.41 6.42 10.13
C PHE A 46 -11.00 6.25 9.59
N VAL A 47 -10.13 5.63 10.39
CA VAL A 47 -8.75 5.32 9.99
C VAL A 47 -8.61 3.82 9.85
N ASP A 48 -8.26 3.37 8.66
CA ASP A 48 -7.92 1.98 8.39
C ASP A 48 -6.50 1.84 7.82
N SER A 49 -5.87 0.69 8.11
CA SER A 49 -4.60 0.30 7.52
C SER A 49 -4.74 -1.04 6.80
N SER A 50 -4.44 -1.03 5.50
CA SER A 50 -4.50 -2.22 4.66
C SER A 50 -3.10 -2.64 4.22
N LYS A 51 -2.85 -3.96 4.21
CA LYS A 51 -1.58 -4.53 3.74
C LYS A 51 -1.53 -4.41 2.21
N LEU A 52 -0.46 -3.86 1.68
CA LEU A 52 -0.21 -3.84 0.25
C LEU A 52 0.96 -4.78 -0.05
N GLN A 53 0.65 -6.05 -0.30
CA GLN A 53 1.66 -7.05 -0.61
C GLN A 53 2.12 -6.88 -2.05
N VAL A 54 3.41 -6.59 -2.21
CA VAL A 54 4.03 -6.36 -3.52
C VAL A 54 4.68 -7.64 -4.04
N TYR A 55 5.11 -8.51 -3.13
CA TYR A 55 5.81 -9.74 -3.51
C TYR A 55 5.67 -10.88 -2.52
N HIS A 56 5.99 -12.10 -2.96
CA HIS A 56 6.09 -13.27 -2.08
C HIS A 56 7.40 -13.27 -1.30
N ASN A 57 7.33 -13.60 -0.01
CA ASN A 57 8.49 -13.55 0.87
C ASN A 57 9.66 -14.44 0.41
N LEU A 58 9.36 -15.59 -0.19
CA LEU A 58 10.37 -16.57 -0.59
C LEU A 58 11.27 -16.07 -1.73
N ARG A 59 10.83 -15.08 -2.51
CA ARG A 59 11.53 -14.63 -3.72
C ARG A 59 12.13 -13.24 -3.60
N ILE A 60 12.04 -12.58 -2.43
CA ILE A 60 12.51 -11.19 -2.20
C ILE A 60 13.93 -10.97 -2.72
N PHE A 61 14.84 -11.94 -2.53
CA PHE A 61 16.25 -11.82 -2.92
C PHE A 61 16.50 -11.65 -4.42
N LYS A 62 15.59 -12.11 -5.29
CA LYS A 62 15.72 -11.97 -6.75
C LYS A 62 15.20 -10.62 -7.27
N HIS A 63 14.61 -9.81 -6.41
CA HIS A 63 13.82 -8.66 -6.81
C HIS A 63 14.54 -7.33 -6.50
N GLN A 64 14.89 -6.56 -7.53
CA GLN A 64 15.57 -5.27 -7.38
C GLN A 64 14.64 -4.05 -7.43
N VAL A 65 13.46 -4.17 -8.05
CA VAL A 65 12.62 -3.02 -8.40
C VAL A 65 12.14 -2.26 -7.14
N PHE A 66 11.80 -2.97 -6.06
CA PHE A 66 11.35 -2.40 -4.77
C PHE A 66 12.42 -2.45 -3.67
N LYS A 67 13.67 -2.77 -4.03
CA LYS A 67 14.77 -2.90 -3.06
C LYS A 67 15.02 -1.55 -2.40
N GLY A 68 15.03 -1.52 -1.06
CA GLY A 68 15.19 -0.29 -0.28
C GLY A 68 13.89 0.48 -0.02
N THR A 69 12.87 0.33 -0.87
CA THR A 69 11.56 1.00 -0.71
C THR A 69 10.57 0.13 0.07
N ALA A 70 10.37 -1.13 -0.34
CA ALA A 70 9.48 -2.05 0.35
C ALA A 70 10.21 -2.78 1.48
N LYS A 71 9.48 -3.02 2.59
CA LYS A 71 10.01 -3.73 3.76
C LYS A 71 9.17 -4.97 4.06
N ARG A 72 9.80 -5.92 4.76
CA ARG A 72 9.10 -7.07 5.30
C ARG A 72 8.41 -6.66 6.61
N GLY A 73 7.19 -7.13 6.84
CA GLY A 73 6.59 -7.05 8.16
C GLY A 73 5.66 -8.21 8.45
N LYS A 74 5.24 -8.28 9.71
CA LYS A 74 4.48 -9.40 10.26
C LYS A 74 3.06 -8.92 10.57
N ARG A 75 2.07 -9.68 10.10
CA ARG A 75 0.67 -9.60 10.53
C ARG A 75 0.25 -10.95 11.13
N THR A 76 -0.97 -11.02 11.63
CA THR A 76 -1.59 -12.24 12.18
C THR A 76 -1.53 -13.41 11.19
N MET A 77 -1.73 -13.13 9.90
CA MET A 77 -1.67 -14.13 8.81
C MET A 77 -0.23 -14.43 8.31
N GLY A 78 0.80 -13.97 9.01
CA GLY A 78 2.19 -14.23 8.69
C GLY A 78 2.96 -13.03 8.14
N TRP A 79 4.11 -13.33 7.53
CA TRP A 79 5.00 -12.32 6.98
C TRP A 79 4.50 -11.85 5.61
N PHE A 80 4.76 -10.59 5.26
CA PHE A 80 4.57 -10.09 3.90
C PHE A 80 5.67 -9.08 3.54
N TYR A 81 5.91 -8.89 2.25
CA TYR A 81 6.83 -7.90 1.72
C TYR A 81 6.08 -6.87 0.87
N GLY A 82 6.14 -5.60 1.27
CA GLY A 82 5.41 -4.56 0.59
C GLY A 82 5.30 -3.27 1.38
N PHE A 83 4.09 -2.69 1.37
CA PHE A 83 3.76 -1.42 2.00
C PHE A 83 2.53 -1.54 2.89
N LYS A 84 2.28 -0.53 3.70
CA LYS A 84 0.99 -0.29 4.35
C LYS A 84 0.32 0.89 3.67
N LEU A 85 -0.93 0.70 3.28
CA LEU A 85 -1.79 1.77 2.83
C LEU A 85 -2.62 2.23 4.02
N HIS A 86 -2.51 3.50 4.38
CA HIS A 86 -3.36 4.11 5.38
C HIS A 86 -4.39 4.97 4.68
N LEU A 87 -5.66 4.74 5.02
CA LEU A 87 -6.80 5.42 4.45
C LEU A 87 -7.59 6.08 5.56
N ILE A 88 -7.93 7.35 5.35
CA ILE A 88 -8.82 8.11 6.22
C ILE A 88 -10.08 8.41 5.42
N ILE A 89 -11.23 7.99 5.94
CA ILE A 89 -12.53 8.12 5.27
C ILE A 89 -13.46 8.88 6.20
N ASN A 90 -14.32 9.74 5.66
CA ASN A 90 -15.41 10.32 6.43
C ASN A 90 -16.57 9.32 6.60
N ASP A 91 -17.57 9.71 7.38
CA ASP A 91 -18.82 8.98 7.62
C ASP A 91 -19.67 8.73 6.37
N GLN A 92 -19.46 9.52 5.31
CA GLN A 92 -20.15 9.39 4.02
C GLN A 92 -19.38 8.53 3.00
N GLY A 93 -18.28 7.89 3.40
CA GLY A 93 -17.45 7.07 2.51
C GLY A 93 -16.49 7.86 1.62
N GLY A 94 -16.40 9.18 1.80
CA GLY A 94 -15.46 10.07 1.10
C GLY A 94 -14.04 9.96 1.67
N ILE A 95 -13.04 9.89 0.79
CA ILE A 95 -11.64 9.78 1.17
C ILE A 95 -11.14 11.14 1.65
N ILE A 96 -10.75 11.26 2.92
CA ILE A 96 -10.14 12.49 3.46
C ILE A 96 -8.64 12.52 3.16
N SER A 97 -7.94 11.41 3.34
CA SER A 97 -6.49 11.34 3.15
C SER A 97 -6.01 9.92 2.89
N VAL A 98 -4.94 9.81 2.10
CA VAL A 98 -4.28 8.54 1.78
C VAL A 98 -2.78 8.70 2.02
N LYS A 99 -2.19 7.73 2.72
CA LYS A 99 -0.74 7.70 2.94
C LYS A 99 -0.21 6.28 2.76
N VAL A 100 0.73 6.10 1.85
CA VAL A 100 1.49 4.86 1.72
C VAL A 100 2.73 4.95 2.58
N THR A 101 2.95 3.97 3.44
CA THR A 101 4.14 3.89 4.30
C THR A 101 4.82 2.53 4.16
N THR A 102 6.09 2.48 4.57
CA THR A 102 6.77 1.20 4.71
C THR A 102 6.18 0.42 5.89
N VAL A 103 6.24 -0.92 5.82
CA VAL A 103 5.53 -1.79 6.77
C VAL A 103 5.91 -1.58 8.24
N ASN A 104 7.10 -1.03 8.51
CA ASN A 104 7.59 -0.79 9.87
C ASN A 104 6.97 0.44 10.56
N VAL A 105 6.13 1.22 9.87
CA VAL A 105 5.44 2.34 10.50
C VAL A 105 4.29 1.82 11.36
N GLN A 106 4.29 2.20 12.64
CA GLN A 106 3.24 1.85 13.58
C GLN A 106 2.01 2.73 13.34
N ASP A 107 0.83 2.13 13.27
CA ASP A 107 -0.43 2.82 12.95
C ASP A 107 -0.74 3.95 13.98
N LYS A 108 -0.29 3.79 15.23
CA LYS A 108 -0.38 4.82 16.29
C LYS A 108 0.29 6.15 15.91
N ILE A 109 1.41 6.09 15.20
CA ILE A 109 2.15 7.29 14.77
C ILE A 109 1.34 8.04 13.72
N LEU A 110 0.68 7.31 12.81
CA LEU A 110 -0.18 7.90 11.81
C LEU A 110 -1.42 8.55 12.44
N CYS A 111 -2.09 7.86 13.38
CA CYS A 111 -3.24 8.44 14.08
C CYS A 111 -2.86 9.76 14.78
N ARG A 112 -1.68 9.82 15.40
CA ARG A 112 -1.17 11.06 16.03
C ARG A 112 -0.95 12.18 15.03
N GLN A 113 -0.37 11.88 13.86
CA GLN A 113 -0.19 12.85 12.77
C GLN A 113 -1.53 13.37 12.22
N CYS A 114 -2.55 12.50 12.16
CA CYS A 114 -3.87 12.89 11.69
C CYS A 114 -4.59 13.76 12.71
N LEU A 115 -4.54 13.42 14.00
CA LEU A 115 -5.09 14.24 15.08
C LEU A 115 -4.56 15.68 15.06
N THR A 116 -3.25 15.86 14.84
CA THR A 116 -2.64 17.19 14.72
C THR A 116 -3.03 17.91 13.43
N SER A 117 -3.23 17.18 12.33
CA SER A 117 -3.53 17.78 11.01
C SER A 117 -5.01 18.19 10.87
N PHE A 118 -5.91 17.49 11.56
CA PHE A 118 -7.37 17.67 11.43
C PHE A 118 -8.04 18.29 12.67
N GLY A 119 -7.28 18.79 13.65
CA GLY A 119 -7.82 19.64 14.72
C GLY A 119 -8.82 18.96 15.66
N GLY A 120 -8.57 17.70 16.06
CA GLY A 120 -9.39 17.03 17.10
C GLY A 120 -10.59 16.22 16.60
N VAL A 121 -10.62 15.84 15.31
CA VAL A 121 -11.61 14.91 14.74
C VAL A 121 -11.70 13.62 15.56
N TYR A 122 -12.93 13.16 15.84
CA TYR A 122 -13.18 11.88 16.50
C TYR A 122 -12.78 10.74 15.56
N MET A 123 -11.80 9.93 15.99
CA MET A 123 -11.20 8.86 15.21
C MET A 123 -11.66 7.50 15.76
N GLU A 124 -12.54 6.80 15.06
CA GLU A 124 -12.73 5.36 15.30
C GLU A 124 -11.72 4.57 14.48
N THR A 125 -10.71 3.99 15.15
CA THR A 125 -9.89 2.93 14.55
C THR A 125 -10.67 1.61 14.59
N LYS A 126 -11.52 1.39 13.59
CA LYS A 126 -12.01 0.05 13.28
C LYS A 126 -11.00 -0.59 12.34
N VAL A 127 -10.16 -1.47 12.90
CA VAL A 127 -9.28 -2.33 12.09
C VAL A 127 -10.19 -3.38 11.42
N ILE A 128 -10.77 -3.02 10.28
CA ILE A 128 -11.45 -3.98 9.43
C ILE A 128 -10.33 -4.65 8.62
N SER A 129 -9.73 -5.69 9.20
CA SER A 129 -8.93 -6.59 8.40
C SER A 129 -9.87 -7.17 7.33
N LEU A 130 -9.74 -6.70 6.09
CA LEU A 130 -10.25 -7.40 4.91
C LEU A 130 -9.56 -8.76 4.90
N ILE A 131 -10.22 -9.73 5.54
CA ILE A 131 -9.92 -11.14 5.45
C ILE A 131 -10.47 -11.55 4.08
N TYR A 132 -9.58 -11.62 3.11
CA TYR A 132 -9.72 -12.49 1.95
C TYR A 132 -8.78 -13.68 2.16
#